data_AF-A0A432UZJ4-F1
#
_entry.id   AF-A0A432UZJ4-F1
#
_cell.length_a   1.000
_cell.length_b   1.000
_cell.length_c   1.000
_cell.angle_alpha   90.00
_cell.angle_beta   90.00
_cell.angle_gamma   90.00
#
_symmetry.space_group_name_H-M   'P 1'
#
loop_
_entity.id
_entity.type
_entity.pdbx_description
1 polymer ?
#
loop_
_entity_poly.entity_id
_entity_poly.type
_entity_poly.pdbx_seq_one_letter_code
_entity_poly.pdbx_strand_id
1 'polypeptide(L)'
;MGGELHSFPRQPPDRETHLRKINRRFAGVSRRVDRRRERRWYLRNWKLIAAVLAFAGICGWSIAETDVRSVSGGVRHVLAAPNCSMTRLVGLAPALRGQPGYWRSNDADHDGIACEPWPR
;
A
#
# COMPACT_ATOMS: atom_id res chain seq x y z
N MET A 1 38.23 78.14 -15.55
CA MET A 1 36.89 77.73 -15.08
C MET A 1 36.90 76.21 -15.03
N GLY A 2 37.12 75.65 -13.84
CA GLY A 2 37.38 74.23 -13.63
C GLY A 2 36.08 73.43 -13.58
N GLY A 3 36.04 72.30 -14.30
CA GLY A 3 34.95 71.34 -14.24
C GLY A 3 35.12 70.40 -13.06
N GLU A 4 34.17 70.45 -12.13
CA GLU A 4 34.08 69.54 -10.99
C GLU A 4 33.70 68.13 -11.46
N LEU A 5 34.64 67.18 -11.32
CA LEU A 5 34.38 65.74 -11.46
C LEU A 5 33.66 65.25 -10.21
N HIS A 6 32.33 65.24 -10.25
CA HIS A 6 31.51 64.57 -9.24
C HIS A 6 31.81 63.07 -9.23
N SER A 7 32.58 62.62 -8.24
CA SER A 7 32.80 61.21 -7.94
C SER A 7 31.57 60.64 -7.21
N PHE A 8 30.81 59.79 -7.89
CA PHE A 8 29.72 59.02 -7.27
C PHE A 8 30.29 57.91 -6.36
N PRO A 9 29.84 57.78 -5.10
CA PRO A 9 30.26 56.68 -4.24
C PRO A 9 29.69 55.35 -4.76
N ARG A 10 30.53 54.32 -4.90
CA ARG A 10 30.08 52.97 -5.29
C ARG A 10 29.18 52.40 -4.19
N GLN A 11 27.92 52.13 -4.53
CA GLN A 11 26.99 51.44 -3.65
C GLN A 11 27.47 49.99 -3.42
N PRO A 12 27.50 49.50 -2.18
CA PRO A 12 27.94 48.14 -1.89
C PRO A 12 27.02 47.12 -2.59
N PRO A 13 27.57 46.02 -3.11
CA PRO A 13 26.78 45.03 -3.84
C PRO A 13 25.68 44.45 -2.96
N ASP A 14 24.47 44.36 -3.52
CA ASP A 14 23.27 43.86 -2.86
C ASP A 14 23.49 42.47 -2.22
N ARG A 15 23.05 42.32 -0.96
CA ARG A 15 23.30 41.13 -0.14
C ARG A 15 22.75 39.86 -0.79
N GLU A 16 21.61 39.95 -1.48
CA GLU A 16 21.02 38.81 -2.18
C GLU A 16 21.86 38.37 -3.38
N THR A 17 22.37 39.32 -4.17
CA THR A 17 23.28 38.99 -5.28
C THR A 17 24.56 38.31 -4.80
N HIS A 18 25.10 38.73 -3.65
CA HIS A 18 26.27 38.10 -3.04
C HIS A 18 25.97 36.66 -2.61
N LEU A 19 24.85 36.42 -1.91
CA LEU A 19 24.43 35.09 -1.48
C LEU A 19 24.18 34.15 -2.66
N ARG A 20 23.53 34.63 -3.74
CA ARG A 20 23.33 33.84 -4.97
C ARG A 20 24.65 33.43 -5.61
N LYS A 21 25.65 34.31 -5.61
CA LYS A 21 26.98 34.05 -6.16
C LYS A 21 27.72 32.99 -5.34
N ILE A 22 27.62 33.05 -4.02
CA ILE A 22 28.15 32.06 -3.08
C ILE A 22 27.48 30.70 -3.35
N ASN A 23 26.14 30.64 -3.34
CA ASN A 23 25.40 29.40 -3.56
C ASN A 23 25.72 28.75 -4.92
N ARG A 24 25.84 29.53 -5.99
CA ARG A 24 26.24 29.02 -7.32
C ARG A 24 27.60 28.32 -7.30
N ARG A 25 28.57 28.84 -6.55
CA ARG A 25 29.90 28.25 -6.43
C ARG A 25 29.87 26.93 -5.65
N PHE A 26 29.03 26.86 -4.61
CA PHE A 26 28.89 25.65 -3.80
C PHE A 26 27.97 24.59 -4.40
N ALA A 27 27.05 24.95 -5.31
CA ALA A 27 26.09 24.02 -5.92
C ALA A 27 26.77 22.84 -6.65
N GLY A 28 27.88 23.08 -7.34
CA GLY A 28 28.62 22.02 -8.05
C GLY A 28 29.38 21.07 -7.11
N VAL A 29 29.77 21.53 -5.92
CA VAL A 29 30.45 20.71 -4.91
C VAL A 29 29.42 19.91 -4.11
N SER A 30 28.33 20.56 -3.68
CA SER A 30 27.22 19.90 -2.96
C SER A 30 26.67 18.73 -3.78
N ARG A 31 26.35 18.91 -5.07
CA ARG A 31 25.86 17.81 -5.92
C ARG A 31 26.81 16.61 -6.00
N ARG A 32 28.13 16.83 -5.98
CA ARG A 32 29.12 15.73 -6.00
C ARG A 32 29.22 15.01 -4.67
N VAL A 33 29.13 15.74 -3.56
CA VAL A 33 29.13 15.16 -2.20
C VAL A 33 27.83 14.40 -1.96
N ASP A 34 26.68 14.95 -2.36
CA ASP A 34 25.38 14.31 -2.24
C ASP A 34 25.32 13.00 -3.01
N ARG A 35 25.75 12.96 -4.27
CA ARG A 35 25.82 11.71 -5.04
C ARG A 35 26.71 10.65 -4.39
N ARG A 36 27.83 11.04 -3.76
CA ARG A 36 28.70 10.11 -3.02
C ARG A 36 28.08 9.65 -1.71
N ARG A 37 27.24 10.47 -1.08
CA ARG A 37 26.53 10.16 0.16
C ARG A 37 25.35 9.23 -0.11
N GLU A 38 24.55 9.50 -1.13
CA GLU A 38 23.48 8.64 -1.62
C GLU A 38 24.02 7.27 -2.03
N ARG A 39 25.06 7.22 -2.87
CA ARG A 39 25.67 5.95 -3.28
C ARG A 39 26.16 5.14 -2.08
N ARG A 40 26.76 5.77 -1.08
CA ARG A 40 27.19 5.10 0.16
C ARG A 40 26.01 4.66 1.02
N TRP A 41 24.92 5.41 1.04
CA TRP A 41 23.70 5.04 1.76
C TRP A 41 23.04 3.82 1.12
N TYR A 42 22.87 3.81 -0.20
CA TYR A 42 22.37 2.64 -0.93
C TYR A 42 23.31 1.44 -0.79
N LEU A 43 24.62 1.62 -0.95
CA LEU A 43 25.62 0.54 -0.77
C LEU A 43 25.73 0.05 0.68
N ARG A 44 25.31 0.83 1.68
CA ARG A 44 25.28 0.38 3.09
C ARG A 44 23.97 -0.33 3.42
N ASN A 45 22.86 0.08 2.81
CA ASN A 45 21.52 -0.42 3.11
C ASN A 45 20.94 -1.37 2.04
N TRP A 46 21.71 -1.75 1.01
CA TRP A 46 21.23 -2.60 -0.09
C TRP A 46 20.67 -3.94 0.41
N LYS A 47 21.24 -4.50 1.49
CA LYS A 47 20.75 -5.73 2.11
C LYS A 47 19.33 -5.57 2.65
N LEU A 48 19.01 -4.41 3.24
CA LEU A 48 17.66 -4.11 3.73
C LEU A 48 16.67 -3.94 2.58
N ILE A 49 17.07 -3.23 1.53
CA ILE A 49 16.24 -3.05 0.33
C ILE A 49 15.97 -4.40 -0.34
N ALA A 50 16.99 -5.23 -0.49
CA ALA A 50 16.86 -6.58 -1.05
C ALA A 50 15.95 -7.47 -0.18
N ALA A 51 16.08 -7.41 1.15
CA ALA A 51 15.22 -8.15 2.07
C ALA A 51 13.74 -7.71 1.98
N VAL A 52 13.48 -6.40 1.88
CA VAL A 52 12.11 -5.87 1.72
C VAL A 52 11.50 -6.32 0.38
N LEU A 53 12.26 -6.25 -0.71
CA LEU A 53 11.79 -6.71 -2.02
C LEU A 53 11.55 -8.22 -2.04
N ALA A 54 12.45 -9.00 -1.43
CA ALA A 54 12.29 -10.45 -1.31
C ALA A 54 11.05 -10.80 -0.47
N PHE A 55 10.84 -10.14 0.68
CA PHE A 55 9.66 -10.34 1.51
C PHE A 55 8.37 -9.99 0.78
N ALA A 56 8.33 -8.84 0.09
CA ALA A 56 7.18 -8.44 -0.72
C ALA A 56 6.89 -9.46 -1.84
N GLY A 57 7.94 -10.00 -2.49
CA GLY A 57 7.82 -11.07 -3.47
C GLY A 57 7.27 -12.38 -2.89
N ILE A 58 7.77 -12.79 -1.72
CA ILE A 58 7.31 -13.99 -1.01
C ILE A 58 5.84 -13.83 -0.59
N CYS A 59 5.47 -12.71 0.03
CA CYS A 59 4.08 -12.45 0.40
C CYS A 59 3.16 -12.41 -0.84
N GLY A 60 3.60 -11.76 -1.92
CA GLY A 60 2.85 -11.72 -3.17
C GLY A 60 2.64 -13.11 -3.76
N TRP A 61 3.67 -13.95 -3.79
CA TRP A 61 3.59 -15.33 -4.25
C TRP A 61 2.65 -16.18 -3.37
N SER A 62 2.81 -16.12 -2.05
CA SER A 62 1.96 -16.86 -1.10
C SER A 62 0.49 -16.45 -1.22
N ILE A 63 0.19 -15.17 -1.45
CA ILE A 63 -1.19 -14.70 -1.66
C ILE A 63 -1.73 -15.21 -3.00
N ALA A 64 -0.94 -15.19 -4.08
CA ALA A 64 -1.35 -15.71 -5.38
C ALA A 64 -1.66 -17.22 -5.36
N GLU A 65 -1.01 -17.96 -4.46
CA GLU A 65 -1.20 -19.40 -4.28
C GLU A 65 -2.39 -19.74 -3.38
N THR A 66 -2.98 -18.76 -2.67
CA THR A 66 -4.24 -18.99 -1.96
C THR A 66 -5.39 -19.08 -2.95
N ASP A 67 -6.09 -20.22 -2.96
CA ASP A 67 -7.33 -20.33 -3.74
C ASP A 67 -8.37 -19.38 -3.14
N VAL A 68 -8.57 -18.24 -3.79
CA VAL A 68 -9.56 -17.21 -3.42
C VAL A 68 -10.97 -17.78 -3.23
N ARG A 69 -11.26 -18.95 -3.82
CA ARG A 69 -12.51 -19.70 -3.63
C ARG A 69 -12.65 -20.25 -2.22
N SER A 70 -11.55 -20.59 -1.54
CA SER A 70 -11.55 -21.06 -0.15
C SER A 70 -11.95 -19.94 0.82
N VAL A 71 -11.36 -18.75 0.67
CA VAL A 71 -11.68 -17.59 1.52
C VAL A 71 -13.12 -17.11 1.28
N SER A 72 -13.52 -16.96 0.01
CA SER A 72 -14.89 -16.55 -0.33
C SER A 72 -15.93 -17.58 0.12
N GLY A 73 -15.63 -18.88 0.03
CA GLY A 73 -16.48 -19.95 0.57
C GLY A 73 -16.69 -19.86 2.08
N GLY A 74 -15.61 -19.62 2.83
CA GLY A 74 -15.67 -19.43 4.28
C GLY A 74 -16.51 -18.20 4.68
N VAL A 75 -16.32 -17.08 4.00
CA VAL A 75 -17.12 -15.85 4.24
C VAL A 75 -18.60 -16.10 3.95
N ARG A 76 -18.94 -16.75 2.83
CA ARG A 76 -20.34 -17.08 2.50
C ARG A 76 -20.95 -18.04 3.51
N HIS A 77 -20.20 -19.03 4.01
CA HIS A 77 -20.67 -19.94 5.06
C HIS A 77 -21.03 -19.18 6.34
N VAL A 78 -20.18 -18.25 6.80
CA VAL A 78 -20.46 -17.41 7.97
C VAL A 78 -21.69 -16.52 7.76
N LEU A 79 -21.80 -15.88 6.59
CA LEU A 79 -22.94 -15.03 6.27
C LEU A 79 -24.26 -15.80 6.17
N ALA A 80 -24.22 -17.10 5.86
CA ALA A 80 -25.40 -17.95 5.80
C ALA A 80 -25.98 -18.34 7.16
N ALA A 81 -25.26 -18.11 8.27
CA ALA A 81 -25.66 -18.52 9.62
C ALA A 81 -26.98 -17.94 10.14
N PRO A 82 -27.31 -16.65 9.93
CA PRO A 82 -28.42 -16.03 10.64
C PRO A 82 -29.81 -16.58 10.30
N ASN A 83 -30.05 -16.92 9.03
CA ASN A 83 -31.35 -17.38 8.55
C ASN A 83 -31.25 -17.93 7.10
N CYS A 84 -32.32 -18.61 6.68
CA CYS A 84 -32.41 -19.14 5.32
C CYS A 84 -32.51 -18.08 4.22
N SER A 85 -32.93 -16.85 4.51
CA SER A 85 -32.90 -15.78 3.52
C SER A 85 -31.47 -15.36 3.21
N MET A 86 -30.58 -15.29 4.20
CA MET A 86 -29.16 -15.06 4.02
C MET A 86 -28.48 -16.23 3.32
N THR A 87 -28.81 -17.48 3.67
CA THR A 87 -28.28 -18.66 2.96
C THR A 87 -28.61 -18.64 1.46
N ARG A 88 -29.83 -18.21 1.10
CA ARG A 88 -30.23 -17.99 -0.31
C ARG A 88 -29.52 -16.80 -0.95
N LEU A 89 -29.40 -15.69 -0.22
CA LEU A 89 -28.74 -14.46 -0.70
C LEU A 89 -27.27 -14.71 -1.09
N VAL A 90 -26.55 -15.50 -0.29
CA VAL A 90 -25.15 -15.85 -0.55
C VAL A 90 -24.98 -17.04 -1.50
N GLY A 91 -26.09 -17.57 -2.05
CA GLY A 91 -26.11 -18.61 -3.06
C GLY A 91 -25.68 -19.99 -2.56
N LEU A 92 -25.91 -20.29 -1.27
CA LEU A 92 -25.53 -21.57 -0.66
C LEU A 92 -26.73 -22.49 -0.35
N ALA A 93 -27.97 -22.02 -0.58
CA ALA A 93 -29.16 -22.83 -0.38
C ALA A 93 -29.52 -23.63 -1.65
N PRO A 94 -30.01 -24.88 -1.54
CA PRO A 94 -30.10 -25.67 -0.31
C PRO A 94 -28.72 -26.13 0.17
N ALA A 95 -28.50 -26.12 1.49
CA ALA A 95 -27.20 -26.45 2.07
C ALA A 95 -27.22 -27.85 2.70
N LEU A 96 -26.31 -28.72 2.26
CA LEU A 96 -26.18 -30.07 2.82
C LEU A 96 -25.20 -30.10 4.00
N ARG A 97 -25.43 -31.00 4.95
CA ARG A 97 -24.52 -31.24 6.06
C ARG A 97 -23.08 -31.47 5.58
N GLY A 98 -22.15 -30.66 6.10
CA GLY A 98 -20.74 -30.69 5.72
C GLY A 98 -20.36 -29.74 4.59
N GLN A 99 -21.33 -29.06 3.97
CA GLN A 99 -21.07 -28.03 2.96
C GLN A 99 -21.11 -26.61 3.55
N PRO A 100 -20.39 -25.66 2.93
CA PRO A 100 -20.58 -24.23 3.19
C PRO A 100 -22.07 -23.86 3.11
N GLY A 101 -22.57 -23.10 4.09
CA GLY A 101 -23.98 -22.72 4.18
C GLY A 101 -24.85 -23.58 5.10
N TYR A 102 -24.41 -24.78 5.49
CA TYR A 102 -25.18 -25.61 6.41
C TYR A 102 -24.95 -25.18 7.87
N TRP A 103 -26.05 -24.85 8.55
CA TRP A 103 -26.09 -24.57 9.97
C TRP A 103 -27.20 -25.39 10.59
N ARG A 104 -26.92 -26.09 11.70
CA ARG A 104 -27.94 -26.90 12.40
C ARG A 104 -29.16 -26.09 12.84
N SER A 105 -28.98 -24.80 13.12
CA SER A 105 -30.06 -23.87 13.44
C SER A 105 -31.03 -23.62 12.29
N ASN A 106 -30.59 -23.86 11.04
CA ASN A 106 -31.34 -23.59 9.83
C ASN A 106 -31.97 -24.87 9.24
N ASP A 107 -31.72 -26.01 9.88
CA ASP A 107 -32.21 -27.34 9.56
C ASP A 107 -33.32 -27.67 10.56
N ALA A 108 -34.56 -27.33 10.21
CA ALA A 108 -35.68 -27.34 11.14
C ALA A 108 -36.10 -28.77 11.52
N ASP A 109 -36.08 -29.67 10.54
CA ASP A 109 -36.45 -31.09 10.66
C ASP A 109 -35.25 -32.01 10.90
N HIS A 110 -34.03 -31.46 10.89
CA HIS A 110 -32.78 -32.16 11.22
C HIS A 110 -32.44 -33.31 10.26
N ASP A 111 -32.95 -33.26 9.02
CA ASP A 111 -32.74 -34.29 8.00
C ASP A 111 -31.36 -34.18 7.33
N GLY A 112 -30.63 -33.10 7.63
CA GLY A 112 -29.30 -32.82 7.08
C GLY A 112 -29.31 -31.90 5.86
N ILE A 113 -30.47 -31.32 5.50
CA ILE A 113 -30.63 -30.37 4.40
C ILE A 113 -31.25 -29.08 4.94
N ALA A 114 -30.44 -28.04 5.06
CA ALA A 114 -30.92 -26.73 5.51
C ALA A 114 -31.50 -25.91 4.34
N CYS A 115 -32.53 -25.13 4.65
CA CYS A 115 -33.10 -24.11 3.76
C CYS A 115 -33.59 -24.64 2.41
N GLU A 116 -34.27 -25.78 2.44
CA GLU A 116 -34.91 -26.38 1.28
C GLU A 116 -35.87 -25.41 0.56
N PRO A 117 -36.06 -25.55 -0.76
CA PRO A 117 -37.00 -24.73 -1.53
C PRO A 117 -38.47 -25.03 -1.19
N TRP A 118 -38.76 -26.22 -0.67
CA TRP A 118 -40.09 -26.65 -0.22
C TRP A 118 -39.98 -27.17 1.21
N PRO A 119 -40.92 -26.82 2.10
CA PRO A 119 -40.98 -27.42 3.43
C PRO A 119 -41.36 -28.90 3.33
N ARG A 120 -40.67 -29.74 4.08
CA ARG A 120 -41.04 -31.15 4.32
C ARG A 120 -41.81 -31.30 5.62
#